data_AF-Q4LAT2-F1
#
_entry.id   AF-Q4LAT2-F1
#
_cell.length_a   1.000
_cell.length_b   1.000
_cell.length_c   1.000
_cell.angle_alpha   90.00
_cell.angle_beta   90.00
_cell.angle_gamma   90.00
#
_symmetry.space_group_name_H-M   'P 1'
#
loop_
_entity.id
_entity.type
_entity.pdbx_description
1 polymer ?
#
loop_
_entity_poly.entity_id
_entity_poly.type
_entity_poly.pdbx_seq_one_letter_code
_entity_poly.pdbx_strand_id
1 'polypeptide(L)'
;MNQLNTISLRSRRRQLKYYSFLILIIIIIALQLLHYISSKILTQINLHFSELINYWFHKTSLLFLAILGTYSLFVLVMTLIEGGIMKNHNPILSLKNYLLKNKIDKALVMDNMYITVKSLEDKGVKYARTPKVKIISEKEIKIENLAGLDDKLESFKDEMTVVLDKGIVVDTFQKDITGKYYVAEILNLNADNQYIFKSFEQYLQVLNSTREFEIPLMKDGTVINLSKTPHMLISGLTGSGKSYSMYHLMYSLILKGHEVFVIDRKQVLTKFGTVIGNDHVADENPNESEQIFELIERVNNIMLKRQEILKNDDRFKKDIEAGFQNANWNNICLVIDELGALTQDLAMMKKAERDRFYSALGNIAMKGRNTGVSLMISLQQANAQSFNGTGIRDQLSFKMVLGNSDRQTREVLFSSQDISDVKLKPGQAFYTKADTRNKPGFLFMPTFDFELTIPNLEKLIELQNRDKRSFMPRKFIDVEKNP
;
A
#
# COMPACT_ATOMS: atom_id res chain seq x y z
N MET A 1 14.30 15.62 28.40
CA MET A 1 12.89 16.10 28.47
C MET A 1 12.89 17.62 28.60
N ASN A 2 13.10 18.37 27.51
CA ASN A 2 12.83 19.81 27.49
C ASN A 2 11.37 19.99 27.09
N GLN A 3 10.52 20.38 28.04
CA GLN A 3 9.12 20.64 27.75
C GLN A 3 9.00 21.77 26.71
N LEU A 4 8.14 21.50 25.73
CA LEU A 4 7.77 22.31 24.57
C LEU A 4 7.39 23.75 24.96
N ASN A 5 8.35 24.67 24.89
CA ASN A 5 8.05 26.10 24.83
C ASN A 5 7.46 26.53 23.47
N THR A 6 7.21 25.59 22.56
CA THR A 6 6.65 25.87 21.24
C THR A 6 5.18 25.47 21.14
N ILE A 7 4.33 26.40 20.72
CA ILE A 7 2.89 26.19 20.51
C ILE A 7 2.52 26.49 19.06
N SER A 8 1.80 25.57 18.40
CA SER A 8 1.28 25.85 17.04
C SER A 8 0.26 26.98 17.06
N LEU A 9 0.23 27.79 16.00
CA LEU A 9 -0.79 28.84 15.84
C LEU A 9 -2.22 28.27 15.91
N ARG A 10 -2.42 27.04 15.46
CA ARG A 10 -3.69 26.34 15.54
C ARG A 10 -4.05 25.98 16.99
N SER A 11 -3.12 25.40 17.74
CA SER A 11 -3.33 25.09 19.16
C SER A 11 -3.60 26.35 19.98
N ARG A 12 -2.90 27.46 19.70
CA ARG A 12 -3.16 28.77 20.33
C ARG A 12 -4.59 29.26 20.09
N ARG A 13 -5.06 29.26 18.83
CA ARG A 13 -6.44 29.68 18.50
C ARG A 13 -7.46 28.84 19.26
N ARG A 14 -7.21 27.54 19.40
CA ARG A 14 -8.06 26.64 20.18
C ARG A 14 -8.01 26.96 21.69
N GLN A 15 -6.84 27.18 22.26
CA GLN A 15 -6.69 27.58 23.66
C GLN A 15 -7.43 28.89 23.95
N LEU A 16 -7.37 29.87 23.06
CA LEU A 16 -8.14 31.12 23.19
C LEU A 16 -9.66 30.87 23.21
N LYS A 17 -10.17 29.94 22.39
CA LYS A 17 -11.59 29.53 22.43
C LYS A 17 -11.96 28.90 23.77
N TYR A 18 -11.07 28.10 24.37
CA TYR A 18 -11.29 27.51 25.70
C TYR A 18 -11.19 28.53 26.84
N TYR A 19 -10.23 29.46 26.79
CA TYR A 19 -10.09 30.50 27.82
C TYR A 19 -11.29 31.43 27.85
N SER A 20 -11.80 31.85 26.68
CA SER A 20 -13.03 32.64 26.60
C SER A 20 -14.24 31.88 27.15
N PHE A 21 -14.36 30.57 26.88
CA PHE A 21 -15.40 29.73 27.48
C PHE A 21 -15.27 29.65 29.01
N LEU A 22 -14.05 29.46 29.54
CA LEU A 22 -13.80 29.39 30.98
C LEU A 22 -14.09 30.74 31.67
N ILE A 23 -13.70 31.86 31.06
CA ILE A 23 -13.98 33.21 31.57
C ILE A 23 -15.49 33.44 31.68
N LEU A 24 -16.28 33.03 30.68
CA LEU A 24 -17.75 33.14 30.74
C LEU A 24 -18.34 32.32 31.90
N ILE A 25 -17.84 31.11 32.13
CA ILE A 25 -18.25 30.28 33.28
C ILE A 25 -17.91 30.97 34.60
N ILE A 26 -16.69 31.50 34.74
CA ILE A 26 -16.26 32.20 35.95
C ILE A 26 -17.14 33.43 36.22
N ILE A 27 -17.51 34.19 35.18
CA ILE A 27 -18.42 35.33 35.30
C ILE A 27 -19.79 34.87 35.83
N ILE A 28 -20.34 33.77 35.30
CA ILE A 28 -21.63 33.22 35.76
C ILE A 28 -21.55 32.79 37.23
N ILE A 29 -20.48 32.09 37.63
CA ILE A 29 -20.27 31.66 39.01
C ILE A 29 -20.13 32.86 39.94
N ALA A 30 -19.34 33.87 39.54
CA ALA A 30 -19.17 35.10 40.32
C ALA A 30 -20.49 35.86 40.49
N LEU A 31 -21.33 35.93 39.44
CA LEU A 31 -22.67 36.52 39.51
C LEU A 31 -23.58 35.75 40.47
N GLN A 32 -23.54 34.42 40.47
CA GLN A 32 -24.33 33.59 41.38
C GLN A 32 -23.88 33.72 42.84
N LEU A 33 -22.56 33.80 43.09
CA LEU A 33 -22.02 34.05 44.43
C LEU A 33 -22.43 35.44 44.92
N LEU A 34 -22.35 36.46 44.06
CA LEU A 34 -22.78 37.81 44.41
C LEU A 34 -24.29 37.87 44.71
N HIS A 35 -25.10 37.16 43.92
CA HIS A 35 -26.53 37.00 44.18
C HIS A 35 -26.79 36.35 45.56
N TYR A 36 -26.07 35.28 45.89
CA TYR A 36 -26.21 34.61 47.18
C TYR A 36 -25.84 35.49 48.37
N ILE A 37 -24.73 36.23 48.27
CA ILE A 37 -24.29 37.16 49.33
C ILE A 37 -25.30 38.31 49.48
N SER A 38 -25.71 38.93 48.37
CA SER A 38 -26.66 40.04 48.38
C SER A 38 -28.01 39.62 48.96
N SER A 39 -28.55 38.47 48.57
CA SER A 39 -29.82 37.96 49.10
C SER A 39 -29.76 37.70 50.61
N LYS A 40 -28.67 37.12 51.14
CA LYS A 40 -28.46 36.96 52.59
C LYS A 40 -28.43 38.30 53.34
N ILE A 41 -27.72 39.29 52.82
CA ILE A 41 -27.65 40.62 53.41
C ILE A 41 -29.03 41.30 53.39
N LEU A 42 -29.74 41.24 52.25
CA LEU A 42 -31.06 41.83 52.08
C LEU A 42 -32.11 41.22 53.02
N THR A 43 -32.04 39.91 53.29
CA THR A 43 -32.92 39.26 54.28
C THR A 43 -32.66 39.69 55.72
N GLN A 44 -31.44 40.13 56.06
CA GLN A 44 -31.12 40.63 57.41
C GLN A 44 -31.57 42.08 57.62
N ILE A 45 -31.66 42.88 56.55
CA ILE A 45 -31.95 44.33 56.64
C ILE A 45 -33.43 44.66 56.35
N ASN A 46 -34.26 43.65 56.05
CA ASN A 46 -35.71 43.79 55.81
C ASN A 46 -36.08 44.88 54.78
N LEU A 47 -35.30 44.98 53.71
CA LEU A 47 -35.46 46.00 52.68
C LEU A 47 -36.51 45.57 51.63
N HIS A 48 -37.46 46.47 51.34
CA HIS A 48 -38.52 46.30 50.34
C HIS A 48 -38.04 46.08 48.89
N PHE A 49 -36.75 46.29 48.59
CA PHE A 49 -36.16 46.16 47.24
C PHE A 49 -35.58 44.77 46.91
N SER A 50 -35.71 43.79 47.81
CA SER A 50 -35.12 42.45 47.65
C SER A 50 -35.61 41.71 46.40
N GLU A 51 -36.89 41.83 46.05
CA GLU A 51 -37.47 41.19 44.86
C GLU A 51 -36.92 41.75 43.54
N LEU A 52 -36.76 43.08 43.45
CA LEU A 52 -36.19 43.75 42.29
C LEU A 52 -34.74 43.34 42.04
N ILE A 53 -33.95 43.24 43.12
CA ILE A 53 -32.56 42.81 43.06
C ILE A 53 -32.46 41.35 42.63
N ASN A 54 -33.28 40.47 43.22
CA ASN A 54 -33.33 39.06 42.83
C ASN A 54 -33.73 38.88 41.37
N TYR A 55 -34.75 39.61 40.89
CA TYR A 55 -35.17 39.60 39.50
C TYR A 55 -34.05 40.05 38.56
N TRP A 56 -33.30 41.10 38.93
CA TRP A 56 -32.15 41.57 38.14
C TRP A 56 -31.05 40.51 38.03
N PHE A 57 -30.71 39.84 39.13
CA PHE A 57 -29.73 38.75 39.13
C PHE A 57 -30.19 37.54 38.30
N HIS A 58 -31.46 37.15 38.40
CA HIS A 58 -32.01 36.07 37.58
C HIS A 58 -31.97 36.40 36.08
N LYS A 59 -32.39 37.61 35.70
CA LYS A 59 -32.39 38.05 34.29
C LYS A 59 -30.97 38.16 33.71
N THR A 60 -30.02 38.68 34.48
CA THR A 60 -28.61 38.77 34.06
C THR A 60 -27.97 37.38 33.97
N SER A 61 -28.23 36.49 34.92
CA SER A 61 -27.75 35.10 34.87
C SER A 61 -28.27 34.36 33.63
N LEU A 62 -29.57 34.50 33.31
CA LEU A 62 -30.17 33.95 32.09
C LEU A 62 -29.52 34.50 30.81
N LEU A 63 -29.22 35.81 30.77
CA LEU A 63 -28.54 36.43 29.64
C LEU A 63 -27.13 35.83 29.43
N PHE A 64 -26.34 35.70 30.50
CA PHE A 64 -25.01 35.11 30.41
C PHE A 64 -25.04 33.62 30.05
N LEU A 65 -26.03 32.87 30.53
CA LEU A 65 -26.26 31.49 30.12
C LEU A 65 -26.61 31.40 28.62
N ALA A 66 -27.43 32.32 28.09
CA ALA A 66 -27.72 32.39 26.67
C ALA A 66 -26.47 32.74 25.84
N ILE A 67 -25.65 33.68 26.31
CA ILE A 67 -24.36 34.03 25.67
C ILE A 67 -23.42 32.83 25.67
N LEU A 68 -23.32 32.09 26.79
CA LEU A 68 -22.51 30.89 26.88
C LEU A 68 -22.99 29.82 25.89
N GLY A 69 -24.30 29.55 25.86
CA GLY A 69 -24.90 28.56 24.95
C GLY A 69 -24.69 28.90 23.48
N THR A 70 -24.89 30.16 23.10
CA THR A 70 -24.64 30.64 21.72
C THR A 70 -23.16 30.56 21.36
N TYR A 71 -22.25 30.92 22.28
CA TYR A 71 -20.82 30.81 22.07
C TYR A 71 -20.36 29.34 21.94
N SER A 72 -20.87 28.44 22.78
CA SER A 72 -20.61 27.00 22.68
C SER A 72 -21.08 26.41 21.35
N LEU A 73 -22.27 26.80 20.89
CA LEU A 73 -22.80 26.38 19.60
C LEU A 73 -21.91 26.91 18.46
N PHE A 74 -21.49 28.18 18.51
CA PHE A 74 -20.58 28.76 17.54
C PHE A 74 -19.24 28.01 17.48
N VAL A 75 -18.64 27.72 18.65
CA VAL A 75 -17.40 26.93 18.72
C VAL A 75 -17.63 25.55 18.10
N LEU A 76 -18.70 24.85 18.47
CA LEU A 76 -19.04 23.53 17.91
C LEU A 76 -19.16 23.57 16.38
N VAL A 77 -19.92 24.51 15.83
CA VAL A 77 -20.08 24.69 14.38
C VAL A 77 -18.74 24.94 13.70
N MET A 78 -17.90 25.82 14.24
CA MET A 78 -16.56 26.06 13.69
C MET A 78 -15.67 24.81 13.75
N THR A 79 -15.81 24.01 14.81
CA THR A 79 -15.10 22.73 14.98
C THR A 79 -15.49 21.75 13.87
N LEU A 80 -16.79 21.66 13.56
CA LEU A 80 -17.32 20.81 12.49
C LEU A 80 -16.90 21.30 11.09
N ILE A 81 -16.89 22.62 10.86
CA ILE A 81 -16.40 23.21 9.61
C ILE A 81 -14.92 22.90 9.41
N GLU A 82 -14.08 23.09 10.44
CA GLU A 82 -12.66 22.72 10.40
C GLU A 82 -12.46 21.20 10.20
N GLY A 83 -13.39 20.39 10.71
CA GLY A 83 -13.48 18.94 10.51
C GLY A 83 -13.89 18.51 9.10
N GLY A 84 -14.44 19.42 8.30
CA GLY A 84 -14.84 19.16 6.91
C GLY A 84 -16.33 18.79 6.72
N ILE A 85 -17.22 19.25 7.59
CA ILE A 85 -18.67 18.94 7.51
C ILE A 85 -19.30 19.28 6.16
N MET A 86 -18.83 20.35 5.52
CA MET A 86 -19.27 20.77 4.18
C MET A 86 -18.97 19.74 3.08
N LYS A 87 -18.02 18.83 3.31
CA LYS A 87 -17.64 17.80 2.35
C LYS A 87 -18.26 16.44 2.68
N ASN A 88 -18.16 16.02 3.94
CA ASN A 88 -18.57 14.67 4.33
C ASN A 88 -20.04 14.57 4.78
N HIS A 89 -20.74 15.70 4.98
CA HIS A 89 -22.12 15.78 5.46
C HIS A 89 -22.40 15.00 6.76
N ASN A 90 -21.36 14.65 7.52
CA ASN A 90 -21.45 13.81 8.71
C ASN A 90 -20.77 14.49 9.91
N PRO A 91 -21.53 14.88 10.95
CA PRO A 91 -20.99 15.61 12.10
C PRO A 91 -20.03 14.76 12.94
N ILE A 92 -20.30 13.46 13.09
CA ILE A 92 -19.45 12.54 13.88
C ILE A 92 -18.09 12.38 13.20
N LEU A 93 -18.10 12.12 11.88
CA LEU A 93 -16.88 12.01 11.09
C LEU A 93 -16.10 13.33 11.07
N SER A 94 -16.79 14.46 11.00
CA SER A 94 -16.16 15.79 11.08
C SER A 94 -15.46 16.03 12.41
N LEU A 95 -16.09 15.63 13.52
CA LEU A 95 -15.45 15.72 14.84
C LEU A 95 -14.22 14.80 14.93
N LYS A 96 -14.32 13.55 14.46
CA LYS A 96 -13.16 12.63 14.37
C LYS A 96 -12.02 13.23 13.54
N ASN A 97 -12.33 13.77 12.37
CA ASN A 97 -11.36 14.43 11.49
C ASN A 97 -10.71 15.65 12.15
N TYR A 98 -11.48 16.47 12.88
CA TYR A 98 -10.95 17.60 13.62
C TYR A 98 -9.96 17.14 14.72
N LEU A 99 -10.31 16.10 15.48
CA LEU A 99 -9.46 15.52 16.51
C LEU A 99 -8.17 14.93 15.92
N LEU A 100 -8.27 14.15 14.84
CA LEU A 100 -7.12 13.58 14.15
C LEU A 100 -6.16 14.66 13.65
N LYS A 101 -6.70 15.68 12.98
CA LYS A 101 -5.92 16.84 12.54
C LYS A 101 -5.16 17.53 13.68
N ASN A 102 -5.74 17.56 14.89
CA ASN A 102 -5.08 18.12 16.07
C ASN A 102 -3.98 17.21 16.64
N LYS A 103 -4.16 15.90 16.58
CA LYS A 103 -3.11 14.95 16.96
C LYS A 103 -1.90 15.08 16.02
N ILE A 104 -2.14 15.15 14.71
CA ILE A 104 -1.08 15.33 13.69
C ILE A 104 -0.37 16.68 13.89
N ASP A 105 -1.11 17.76 14.10
CA ASP A 105 -0.52 19.08 14.38
C ASP A 105 0.40 19.07 15.60
N LYS A 106 0.01 18.34 16.66
CA LYS A 106 0.86 18.17 17.86
C LYS A 106 2.14 17.40 17.54
N ALA A 107 2.05 16.33 16.74
CA ALA A 107 3.22 15.55 16.33
C ALA A 107 4.19 16.36 15.46
N LEU A 108 3.69 17.17 14.52
CA LEU A 108 4.51 18.09 13.72
C LEU A 108 5.28 19.09 14.59
N VAL A 109 4.68 19.57 15.69
CA VAL A 109 5.41 20.43 16.64
C VAL A 109 6.44 19.64 17.43
N MET A 110 6.09 18.44 17.90
CA MET A 110 6.99 17.57 18.67
C MET A 110 8.24 17.19 17.89
N ASP A 111 8.10 16.97 16.58
CA ASP A 111 9.21 16.58 15.71
C ASP A 111 9.87 17.77 14.98
N ASN A 112 9.65 18.99 15.47
CA ASN A 112 10.27 20.21 14.93
C ASN A 112 10.01 20.46 13.42
N MET A 113 8.85 20.02 12.93
CA MET A 113 8.35 20.22 11.57
C MET A 113 7.47 21.47 11.49
N TYR A 114 8.06 22.63 11.78
CA TYR A 114 7.36 23.91 11.75
C TYR A 114 8.30 25.07 11.44
N ILE A 115 7.72 26.19 11.00
CA ILE A 115 8.41 27.47 10.83
C ILE A 115 8.09 28.34 12.05
N THR A 116 9.11 28.88 12.71
CA THR A 116 8.90 29.82 13.84
C THR A 116 8.44 31.16 13.30
N VAL A 117 7.29 31.66 13.77
CA VAL A 117 6.68 32.90 13.26
C VAL A 117 6.98 34.10 14.14
N LYS A 118 6.99 33.92 15.47
CA LYS A 118 7.36 34.94 16.44
C LYS A 118 8.03 34.26 17.65
N SER A 119 9.25 34.66 17.97
CA SER A 119 9.84 34.46 19.29
C SER A 119 9.44 35.68 20.12
N LEU A 120 8.59 35.51 21.13
CA LEU A 120 8.36 36.57 22.11
C LEU A 120 9.35 36.33 23.23
N GLU A 121 10.45 37.09 23.22
CA GLU A 121 11.53 37.00 24.21
C GLU A 121 11.03 37.22 25.65
N ASP A 122 9.95 37.98 25.83
CA ASP A 122 9.41 38.33 27.16
C ASP A 122 8.65 37.21 27.91
N LYS A 123 8.32 36.08 27.26
CA LYS A 123 7.52 35.00 27.92
C LYS A 123 8.06 33.59 27.69
N GLY A 124 9.20 33.44 27.01
CA GLY A 124 9.79 32.14 26.72
C GLY A 124 9.00 31.23 25.77
N VAL A 125 7.84 31.66 25.24
CA VAL A 125 6.98 30.85 24.35
C VAL A 125 7.21 31.20 22.87
N LYS A 126 7.54 30.20 22.06
CA LYS A 126 7.69 30.28 20.60
C LYS A 126 6.40 29.88 19.89
N TYR A 127 6.00 30.65 18.88
CA TYR A 127 4.84 30.33 18.05
C TYR A 127 5.25 29.69 16.73
N ALA A 128 4.68 28.53 16.45
CA ALA A 128 4.98 27.70 15.29
C ALA A 128 3.87 27.73 14.23
N ARG A 129 4.26 27.90 12.96
CA ARG A 129 3.42 27.59 11.80
C ARG A 129 3.73 26.17 11.34
N THR A 130 2.77 25.27 11.55
CA THR A 130 2.79 23.89 11.10
C THR A 130 2.21 23.76 9.69
N PRO A 131 2.61 22.72 8.93
CA PRO A 131 1.93 22.27 7.73
C PRO A 131 0.40 22.12 7.90
N LYS A 132 -0.38 22.61 6.94
CA LYS A 132 -1.82 22.35 6.92
C LYS A 132 -2.12 20.89 6.60
N VAL A 133 -2.96 20.27 7.44
CA VAL A 133 -3.43 18.88 7.25
C VAL A 133 -4.84 18.87 6.66
N LYS A 134 -5.01 18.15 5.54
CA LYS A 134 -6.27 17.92 4.86
C LYS A 134 -6.58 16.42 4.84
N ILE A 135 -7.67 16.01 5.46
CA ILE A 135 -8.15 14.62 5.36
C ILE A 135 -9.04 14.56 4.13
N ILE A 136 -8.67 13.75 3.13
CA ILE A 136 -9.41 13.59 1.88
C ILE A 136 -10.42 12.45 2.02
N SER A 137 -9.96 11.32 2.54
CA SER A 137 -10.76 10.13 2.83
C SER A 137 -10.16 9.37 4.01
N GLU A 138 -10.76 8.25 4.40
CA GLU A 138 -10.17 7.33 5.39
C GLU A 138 -8.85 6.70 4.89
N LYS A 139 -8.62 6.68 3.58
CA LYS A 139 -7.43 6.13 2.93
C LYS A 139 -6.37 7.17 2.56
N GLU A 140 -6.68 8.46 2.65
CA GLU A 140 -5.79 9.50 2.13
C GLU A 140 -5.81 10.79 2.97
N ILE A 141 -4.63 11.19 3.42
CA ILE A 141 -4.39 12.44 4.15
C ILE A 141 -3.30 13.25 3.43
N LYS A 142 -3.55 14.53 3.18
CA LYS A 142 -2.58 15.46 2.57
C LYS A 142 -2.00 16.42 3.60
N ILE A 143 -0.68 16.57 3.62
CA ILE A 143 0.07 17.49 4.46
C ILE A 143 0.75 18.52 3.55
N GLU A 144 0.51 19.81 3.81
CA GLU A 144 1.12 20.90 3.03
C GLU A 144 2.64 20.86 3.11
N ASN A 145 3.31 20.84 1.96
CA ASN A 145 4.74 20.98 1.89
C ASN A 145 5.12 22.46 2.06
N LEU A 146 5.72 22.82 3.20
CA LEU A 146 6.20 24.17 3.46
C LEU A 146 7.68 24.28 3.10
N ALA A 147 8.06 25.36 2.43
CA ALA A 147 9.46 25.63 2.10
C ALA A 147 10.35 25.59 3.37
N GLY A 148 11.47 24.85 3.27
CA GLY A 148 12.40 24.64 4.38
C GLY A 148 12.04 23.51 5.34
N LEU A 149 10.94 22.77 5.10
CA LEU A 149 10.56 21.57 5.85
C LEU A 149 10.54 20.29 5.01
N ASP A 150 10.95 20.35 3.75
CA ASP A 150 10.87 19.25 2.78
C ASP A 150 11.60 18.00 3.29
N ASP A 151 12.89 18.13 3.61
CA ASP A 151 13.73 17.04 4.11
C ASP A 151 13.19 16.43 5.41
N LYS A 152 12.61 17.26 6.29
CA LYS A 152 12.03 16.81 7.56
C LYS A 152 10.72 16.07 7.36
N LEU A 153 9.89 16.54 6.43
CA LEU A 153 8.61 15.91 6.14
C LEU A 153 8.81 14.53 5.52
N GLU A 154 9.87 14.33 4.73
CA GLU A 154 10.15 13.03 4.12
C GLU A 154 10.28 11.89 5.15
N SER A 155 10.83 12.16 6.35
CA SER A 155 10.92 11.17 7.42
C SER A 155 9.65 11.03 8.28
N PHE A 156 8.62 11.87 8.10
CA PHE A 156 7.45 11.94 9.00
C PHE A 156 6.52 10.71 8.98
N LYS A 157 6.77 9.73 8.10
CA LYS A 157 5.91 8.56 7.90
C LYS A 157 5.68 7.79 9.21
N ASP A 158 6.76 7.54 9.96
CA ASP A 158 6.72 6.71 11.15
C ASP A 158 6.06 7.46 12.33
N GLU A 159 6.38 8.74 12.52
CA GLU A 159 5.72 9.60 13.51
C GLU A 159 4.23 9.75 13.21
N MET A 160 3.88 9.91 11.93
CA MET A 160 2.49 9.97 11.51
C MET A 160 1.77 8.65 11.82
N THR A 161 2.41 7.50 11.62
CA THR A 161 1.85 6.20 11.98
C THR A 161 1.56 6.11 13.49
N VAL A 162 2.46 6.62 14.35
CA VAL A 162 2.25 6.65 15.82
C VAL A 162 1.04 7.49 16.22
N VAL A 163 0.69 8.50 15.43
CA VAL A 163 -0.44 9.40 15.69
C VAL A 163 -1.80 8.78 15.38
N LEU A 164 -1.84 7.84 14.44
CA LEU A 164 -3.07 7.19 14.00
C LEU A 164 -3.64 6.28 15.09
N ASP A 165 -4.93 5.94 14.95
CA ASP A 165 -5.58 5.03 15.89
C ASP A 165 -5.01 3.60 15.76
N LYS A 166 -5.13 2.80 16.82
CA LYS A 166 -4.52 1.46 16.90
C LYS A 166 -4.90 0.58 15.71
N GLY A 167 -3.89 0.02 15.05
CA GLY A 167 -4.05 -0.85 13.88
C GLY A 167 -4.27 -0.10 12.58
N ILE A 168 -4.07 1.22 12.55
CA ILE A 168 -4.02 2.02 11.33
C ILE A 168 -2.57 2.51 11.15
N VAL A 169 -2.03 2.36 9.95
CA VAL A 169 -0.65 2.75 9.62
C VAL A 169 -0.60 3.61 8.38
N VAL A 170 0.47 4.41 8.25
CA VAL A 170 0.80 5.07 6.99
C VAL A 170 1.51 4.07 6.10
N ASP A 171 0.86 3.70 5.01
CA ASP A 171 1.36 2.74 4.03
C ASP A 171 2.46 3.39 3.17
N THR A 172 2.14 4.51 2.52
CA THR A 172 3.10 5.33 1.77
C THR A 172 3.00 6.81 2.15
N PHE A 173 4.13 7.51 2.02
CA PHE A 173 4.22 8.95 2.26
C PHE A 173 5.09 9.59 1.17
N GLN A 174 4.46 10.33 0.25
CA GLN A 174 5.15 10.88 -0.93
C GLN A 174 4.52 12.18 -1.41
N LYS A 175 5.28 12.99 -2.15
CA LYS A 175 4.77 14.24 -2.73
C LYS A 175 3.75 13.95 -3.83
N ASP A 176 2.72 14.81 -3.92
CA ASP A 176 1.88 14.86 -5.10
C ASP A 176 2.62 15.47 -6.30
N ILE A 177 2.06 15.33 -7.50
CA ILE A 177 2.64 15.85 -8.75
C ILE A 177 2.89 17.36 -8.68
N THR A 178 2.12 18.09 -7.86
CA THR A 178 2.28 19.54 -7.71
C THR A 178 3.42 19.93 -6.77
N GLY A 179 3.97 18.98 -6.00
CA GLY A 179 4.94 19.21 -4.94
C GLY A 179 4.39 19.97 -3.73
N LYS A 180 3.13 20.42 -3.77
CA LYS A 180 2.51 21.26 -2.73
C LYS A 180 2.07 20.46 -1.51
N TYR A 181 1.88 19.15 -1.66
CA TYR A 181 1.44 18.28 -0.58
C TYR A 181 2.24 17.00 -0.56
N TYR A 182 2.56 16.52 0.64
CA TYR A 182 2.79 15.11 0.88
C TYR A 182 1.45 14.40 1.07
N VAL A 183 1.30 13.26 0.42
CA VAL A 183 0.14 12.38 0.46
C VAL A 183 0.52 11.16 1.28
N ALA A 184 -0.20 10.98 2.39
CA ALA A 184 -0.16 9.79 3.22
C ALA A 184 -1.29 8.85 2.80
N GLU A 185 -0.93 7.70 2.25
CA GLU A 185 -1.87 6.60 2.03
C GLU A 185 -2.02 5.82 3.33
N ILE A 186 -3.26 5.61 3.74
CA ILE A 186 -3.61 5.03 5.04
C ILE A 186 -4.09 3.61 4.84
N LEU A 187 -3.49 2.69 5.59
CA LEU A 187 -3.84 1.28 5.61
C LEU A 187 -4.37 0.88 6.99
N ASN A 188 -5.56 0.29 7.00
CA ASN A 188 -6.15 -0.26 8.21
C ASN A 188 -5.80 -1.75 8.33
N LEU A 189 -4.91 -2.11 9.24
CA LEU A 189 -4.50 -3.49 9.53
C LEU A 189 -5.60 -4.31 10.21
N ASN A 190 -6.56 -3.66 10.87
CA ASN A 190 -7.72 -4.34 11.45
C ASN A 190 -8.80 -4.62 10.40
N ALA A 191 -8.73 -3.96 9.23
CA ALA A 191 -9.58 -4.32 8.11
C ALA A 191 -9.12 -5.67 7.56
N ASP A 192 -10.09 -6.50 7.18
CA ASP A 192 -9.84 -7.77 6.52
C ASP A 192 -9.37 -7.49 5.09
N ASN A 193 -8.10 -7.10 4.94
CA ASN A 193 -7.49 -6.81 3.63
C ASN A 193 -6.92 -8.06 2.97
N GLN A 194 -6.69 -9.12 3.75
CA GLN A 194 -6.13 -10.38 3.28
C GLN A 194 -7.25 -11.28 2.76
N TYR A 195 -7.06 -11.92 1.61
CA TYR A 195 -7.95 -13.00 1.22
C TYR A 195 -7.69 -14.23 2.08
N ILE A 196 -8.75 -14.78 2.67
CA ILE A 196 -8.74 -16.06 3.38
C ILE A 196 -9.73 -16.96 2.65
N PHE A 197 -9.21 -17.90 1.87
CA PHE A 197 -9.99 -18.81 1.04
C PHE A 197 -10.32 -20.08 1.81
N LYS A 198 -11.59 -20.23 2.16
CA LYS A 198 -12.11 -21.39 2.89
C LYS A 198 -12.47 -22.55 1.99
N SER A 199 -12.81 -22.27 0.74
CA SER A 199 -13.21 -23.27 -0.25
C SER A 199 -12.68 -22.95 -1.65
N PHE A 200 -12.71 -23.95 -2.53
CA PHE A 200 -12.33 -23.81 -3.93
C PHE A 200 -13.22 -22.83 -4.68
N GLU A 201 -14.53 -22.86 -4.42
CA GLU A 201 -15.51 -21.99 -5.05
C GLU A 201 -15.26 -20.52 -4.69
N GLN A 202 -14.94 -20.24 -3.42
CA GLN A 202 -14.57 -18.90 -3.00
C GLN A 202 -13.31 -18.40 -3.71
N TYR A 203 -12.31 -19.28 -3.86
CA TYR A 203 -11.08 -18.95 -4.58
C TYR A 203 -11.33 -18.64 -6.05
N LEU A 204 -12.06 -19.52 -6.75
CA LEU A 204 -12.42 -19.33 -8.15
C LEU A 204 -13.31 -18.09 -8.36
N GLN A 205 -14.25 -17.82 -7.45
CA GLN A 205 -15.09 -16.63 -7.51
C GLN A 205 -14.27 -15.34 -7.47
N VAL A 206 -13.31 -15.25 -6.53
CA VAL A 206 -12.42 -14.08 -6.45
C VAL A 206 -11.52 -14.01 -7.68
N LEU A 207 -10.94 -15.12 -8.11
CA LEU A 207 -10.07 -15.15 -9.29
C LEU A 207 -10.81 -14.73 -10.57
N ASN A 208 -12.07 -15.14 -10.73
CA ASN A 208 -12.91 -14.81 -11.89
C ASN A 208 -13.55 -13.41 -11.78
N SER A 209 -13.51 -12.77 -10.62
CA SER A 209 -14.00 -11.40 -10.44
C SER A 209 -13.08 -10.32 -11.03
N THR A 210 -11.80 -10.66 -11.25
CA THR A 210 -10.81 -9.76 -11.87
C THR A 210 -10.71 -10.02 -13.37
N ARG A 211 -10.11 -9.07 -14.10
CA ARG A 211 -9.87 -9.23 -15.54
C ARG A 211 -8.94 -10.41 -15.82
N GLU A 212 -8.97 -10.86 -17.07
CA GLU A 212 -8.21 -12.03 -17.53
C GLU A 212 -6.72 -11.97 -17.18
N PHE A 213 -6.07 -10.83 -17.39
CA PHE A 213 -4.64 -10.65 -17.12
C PHE A 213 -4.35 -10.06 -15.74
N GLU A 214 -5.32 -10.10 -14.82
CA GLU A 214 -5.20 -9.54 -13.46
C GLU A 214 -5.29 -10.63 -12.39
N ILE A 215 -4.25 -10.76 -11.57
CA ILE A 215 -4.19 -11.69 -10.44
C ILE A 215 -4.51 -10.92 -9.14
N PRO A 216 -5.60 -11.25 -8.43
CA PRO A 216 -5.94 -10.59 -7.17
C PRO A 216 -5.01 -11.00 -6.04
N LEU A 217 -4.49 -10.00 -5.30
CA LEU A 217 -3.62 -10.22 -4.14
C LEU A 217 -4.28 -9.84 -2.81
N MET A 218 -5.00 -8.71 -2.77
CA MET A 218 -5.65 -8.20 -1.54
C MET A 218 -7.06 -7.67 -1.80
N LYS A 219 -7.91 -7.71 -0.76
CA LYS A 219 -9.31 -7.27 -0.79
C LYS A 219 -9.48 -5.77 -1.04
N ASP A 220 -8.43 -4.98 -0.89
CA ASP A 220 -8.44 -3.54 -1.16
C ASP A 220 -8.41 -3.20 -2.66
N GLY A 221 -8.31 -4.20 -3.53
CA GLY A 221 -8.22 -4.06 -4.98
C GLY A 221 -6.80 -4.18 -5.53
N THR A 222 -5.80 -4.50 -4.69
CA THR A 222 -4.44 -4.74 -5.17
C THR A 222 -4.37 -5.98 -6.05
N VAL A 223 -3.97 -5.79 -7.31
CA VAL A 223 -3.81 -6.84 -8.33
C VAL A 223 -2.45 -6.74 -9.03
N ILE A 224 -1.91 -7.88 -9.47
CA ILE A 224 -0.84 -7.93 -10.47
C ILE A 224 -1.50 -7.91 -11.84
N ASN A 225 -1.17 -6.91 -12.67
CA ASN A 225 -1.65 -6.84 -14.04
C ASN A 225 -0.52 -7.26 -14.99
N LEU A 226 -0.64 -8.44 -15.62
CA LEU A 226 0.40 -9.03 -16.48
C LEU A 226 0.65 -8.23 -17.76
N SER A 227 -0.14 -7.21 -18.04
CA SER A 227 0.02 -6.36 -19.23
C SER A 227 0.73 -5.04 -18.92
N LYS A 228 0.75 -4.65 -17.64
CA LYS A 228 1.42 -3.45 -17.13
C LYS A 228 2.69 -3.79 -16.38
N THR A 229 2.58 -4.72 -15.42
CA THR A 229 3.67 -5.16 -14.54
C THR A 229 3.85 -6.68 -14.61
N PRO A 230 4.29 -7.23 -15.77
CA PRO A 230 4.40 -8.67 -15.99
C PRO A 230 5.50 -9.32 -15.16
N HIS A 231 6.65 -8.66 -15.02
CA HIS A 231 7.82 -9.28 -14.42
C HIS A 231 7.81 -9.10 -12.90
N MET A 232 7.91 -10.22 -12.19
CA MET A 232 7.76 -10.35 -10.76
C MET A 232 9.08 -10.79 -10.13
N LEU A 233 9.45 -10.13 -9.03
CA LEU A 233 10.53 -10.54 -8.15
C LEU A 233 9.99 -10.83 -6.76
N ILE A 234 10.25 -12.03 -6.26
CA ILE A 234 9.80 -12.50 -4.96
C ILE A 234 11.03 -12.85 -4.12
N SER A 235 11.31 -12.06 -3.10
CA SER A 235 12.40 -12.34 -2.16
C SER A 235 11.88 -12.67 -0.77
N GLY A 236 12.56 -13.56 -0.06
CA GLY A 236 12.23 -13.90 1.32
C GLY A 236 12.99 -15.10 1.84
N LEU A 237 13.37 -15.02 3.11
CA LEU A 237 14.04 -16.11 3.83
C LEU A 237 13.12 -17.35 3.97
N THR A 238 13.71 -18.49 4.30
CA THR A 238 12.96 -19.72 4.60
C THR A 238 11.92 -19.46 5.71
N GLY A 239 10.70 -19.96 5.53
CA GLY A 239 9.58 -19.76 6.46
C GLY A 239 8.85 -18.40 6.33
N SER A 240 9.28 -17.51 5.42
CA SER A 240 8.61 -16.23 5.16
C SER A 240 7.27 -16.35 4.41
N GLY A 241 6.97 -17.51 3.84
CA GLY A 241 5.82 -17.73 2.96
C GLY A 241 6.13 -17.58 1.46
N LYS A 242 7.42 -17.56 1.07
CA LYS A 242 7.87 -17.44 -0.34
C LYS A 242 7.25 -18.49 -1.26
N SER A 243 7.49 -19.77 -0.98
CA SER A 243 6.97 -20.88 -1.81
C SER A 243 5.45 -20.87 -1.88
N TYR A 244 4.78 -20.62 -0.74
CA TYR A 244 3.32 -20.52 -0.69
C TYR A 244 2.76 -19.39 -1.57
N SER A 245 3.43 -18.23 -1.56
CA SER A 245 3.08 -17.09 -2.41
C SER A 245 3.27 -17.40 -3.89
N MET A 246 4.37 -18.08 -4.24
CA MET A 246 4.62 -18.55 -5.61
C MET A 246 3.55 -19.54 -6.08
N TYR A 247 3.17 -20.51 -5.23
CA TYR A 247 2.13 -21.48 -5.56
C TYR A 247 0.80 -20.78 -5.86
N HIS A 248 0.40 -19.80 -5.05
CA HIS A 248 -0.81 -19.03 -5.31
C HIS A 248 -0.75 -18.31 -6.67
N LEU A 249 0.38 -17.67 -6.99
CA LEU A 249 0.56 -16.96 -8.27
C LEU A 249 0.52 -17.95 -9.46
N MET A 250 1.20 -19.09 -9.35
CA MET A 250 1.17 -20.15 -10.36
C MET A 250 -0.23 -20.72 -10.55
N TYR A 251 -0.96 -21.00 -9.45
CA TYR A 251 -2.35 -21.46 -9.50
C TYR A 251 -3.22 -20.44 -10.23
N SER A 252 -3.07 -19.16 -9.87
CA SER A 252 -3.85 -18.07 -10.47
C SER A 252 -3.61 -17.96 -11.97
N LEU A 253 -2.35 -18.10 -12.42
CA LEU A 253 -1.98 -18.12 -13.84
C LEU A 253 -2.65 -19.29 -14.56
N ILE A 254 -2.47 -20.51 -14.05
CA ILE A 254 -2.99 -21.75 -14.65
C ILE A 254 -4.53 -21.72 -14.73
N LEU A 255 -5.21 -21.34 -13.65
CA LEU A 255 -6.68 -21.29 -13.60
C LEU A 255 -7.29 -20.18 -14.48
N LYS A 256 -6.53 -19.11 -14.74
CA LYS A 256 -6.89 -18.10 -15.74
C LYS A 256 -6.59 -18.54 -17.18
N GLY A 257 -5.90 -19.66 -17.38
CA GLY A 257 -5.58 -20.22 -18.70
C GLY A 257 -4.24 -19.75 -19.26
N HIS A 258 -3.38 -19.17 -18.42
CA HIS A 258 -2.01 -18.80 -18.80
C HIS A 258 -1.07 -20.00 -18.67
N GLU A 259 -0.02 -19.98 -19.48
CA GLU A 259 0.98 -21.05 -19.52
C GLU A 259 2.12 -20.74 -18.55
N VAL A 260 2.66 -21.77 -17.93
CA VAL A 260 3.73 -21.65 -16.92
C VAL A 260 4.86 -22.59 -17.30
N PHE A 261 6.07 -22.05 -17.36
CA PHE A 261 7.33 -22.77 -17.53
C PHE A 261 8.14 -22.62 -16.25
N VAL A 262 8.80 -23.68 -15.78
CA VAL A 262 9.44 -23.71 -14.47
C VAL A 262 10.89 -24.16 -14.58
N ILE A 263 11.80 -23.32 -14.10
CA ILE A 263 13.17 -23.68 -13.78
C ILE A 263 13.27 -23.80 -12.26
N ASP A 264 13.47 -25.01 -11.75
CA ASP A 264 13.41 -25.30 -10.32
C ASP A 264 14.66 -26.02 -9.82
N ARG A 265 15.59 -25.27 -9.23
CA ARG A 265 16.79 -25.86 -8.62
C ARG A 265 16.51 -26.65 -7.34
N LYS A 266 15.31 -26.55 -6.75
CA LYS A 266 14.96 -27.24 -5.50
C LYS A 266 14.17 -28.53 -5.70
N GLN A 267 13.78 -28.88 -6.93
CA GLN A 267 13.03 -30.09 -7.28
C GLN A 267 11.67 -30.23 -6.53
N VAL A 268 11.08 -29.11 -6.10
CA VAL A 268 9.77 -29.08 -5.42
C VAL A 268 8.67 -28.66 -6.39
N LEU A 269 8.91 -27.62 -7.19
CA LEU A 269 8.01 -27.13 -8.22
C LEU A 269 7.95 -28.04 -9.45
N THR A 270 8.92 -28.93 -9.65
CA THR A 270 8.89 -29.87 -10.79
C THR A 270 7.68 -30.79 -10.80
N LYS A 271 7.09 -31.05 -9.63
CA LYS A 271 5.82 -31.77 -9.49
C LYS A 271 4.66 -31.09 -10.23
N PHE A 272 4.75 -29.81 -10.55
CA PHE A 272 3.76 -29.15 -11.40
C PHE A 272 3.74 -29.71 -12.82
N GLY A 273 4.81 -30.38 -13.28
CA GLY A 273 4.91 -31.00 -14.61
C GLY A 273 3.75 -31.97 -14.92
N THR A 274 3.13 -32.59 -13.91
CA THR A 274 1.95 -33.44 -14.12
C THR A 274 0.71 -32.66 -14.59
N VAL A 275 0.68 -31.34 -14.32
CA VAL A 275 -0.42 -30.43 -14.69
C VAL A 275 -0.05 -29.57 -15.89
N ILE A 276 1.18 -29.03 -15.91
CA ILE A 276 1.61 -28.10 -16.96
C ILE A 276 2.28 -28.80 -18.14
N GLY A 277 2.70 -30.06 -18.02
CA GLY A 277 3.52 -30.78 -19.00
C GLY A 277 4.97 -30.92 -18.52
N ASN A 278 5.55 -32.11 -18.69
CA ASN A 278 6.93 -32.37 -18.26
C ASN A 278 7.96 -31.55 -19.08
N ASP A 279 7.63 -31.22 -20.33
CA ASP A 279 8.42 -30.39 -21.23
C ASP A 279 8.37 -28.88 -20.89
N HIS A 280 7.60 -28.51 -19.86
CA HIS A 280 7.54 -27.16 -19.31
C HIS A 280 8.35 -27.00 -18.01
N VAL A 281 9.10 -28.03 -17.61
CA VAL A 281 9.85 -28.07 -16.35
C VAL A 281 11.31 -28.43 -16.63
N ALA A 282 12.24 -27.76 -15.94
CA ALA A 282 13.64 -28.11 -15.90
C ALA A 282 14.19 -27.94 -14.47
N ASP A 283 14.87 -28.94 -13.94
CA ASP A 283 15.45 -28.93 -12.57
C ASP A 283 16.87 -29.44 -12.45
N GLU A 284 17.34 -30.19 -13.45
CA GLU A 284 18.68 -30.73 -13.50
C GLU A 284 19.75 -29.63 -13.43
N ASN A 285 20.90 -29.96 -12.84
CA ASN A 285 22.02 -29.02 -12.74
C ASN A 285 22.47 -28.60 -14.15
N PRO A 286 22.65 -27.30 -14.44
CA PRO A 286 23.08 -26.88 -15.79
C PRO A 286 24.48 -27.40 -16.14
N ASN A 287 25.29 -27.81 -15.15
CA ASN A 287 26.57 -28.48 -15.39
C ASN A 287 26.41 -29.96 -15.83
N GLU A 288 25.24 -30.55 -15.62
CA GLU A 288 24.94 -31.96 -15.87
C GLU A 288 23.98 -32.15 -17.06
N SER A 289 23.22 -31.10 -17.42
CA SER A 289 22.10 -31.18 -18.36
C SER A 289 21.82 -29.86 -19.08
N GLU A 290 21.38 -29.96 -20.33
CA GLU A 290 20.98 -28.80 -21.16
C GLU A 290 19.52 -28.34 -20.92
N GLN A 291 18.73 -29.07 -20.11
CA GLN A 291 17.29 -28.81 -19.93
C GLN A 291 16.97 -27.34 -19.58
N ILE A 292 17.77 -26.73 -18.70
CA ILE A 292 17.58 -25.32 -18.31
C ILE A 292 17.78 -24.37 -19.51
N PHE A 293 18.80 -24.64 -20.34
CA PHE A 293 19.09 -23.83 -21.53
C PHE A 293 18.01 -24.03 -22.59
N GLU A 294 17.61 -25.27 -22.83
CA GLU A 294 16.52 -25.59 -23.77
C GLU A 294 15.21 -24.93 -23.38
N LEU A 295 14.86 -24.95 -22.09
CA LEU A 295 13.61 -24.37 -21.59
C LEU A 295 13.59 -22.84 -21.73
N ILE A 296 14.65 -22.14 -21.30
CA ILE A 296 14.69 -20.68 -21.41
C ILE A 296 14.75 -20.22 -22.87
N GLU A 297 15.45 -20.97 -23.73
CA GLU A 297 15.49 -20.69 -25.16
C GLU A 297 14.16 -20.94 -25.84
N ARG A 298 13.42 -22.00 -25.46
CA ARG A 298 12.06 -22.25 -25.94
C ARG A 298 11.16 -21.05 -25.64
N VAL A 299 11.15 -20.58 -24.39
CA VAL A 299 10.35 -19.40 -24.00
C VAL A 299 10.79 -18.15 -24.76
N ASN A 300 12.10 -17.91 -24.90
CA ASN A 300 12.64 -16.79 -25.66
C ASN A 300 12.26 -16.86 -27.15
N ASN A 301 12.28 -18.05 -27.77
CA ASN A 301 11.90 -18.25 -29.16
C ASN A 301 10.40 -18.01 -29.38
N ILE A 302 9.54 -18.46 -28.46
CA ILE A 302 8.10 -18.14 -28.50
C ILE A 302 7.90 -16.62 -28.43
N MET A 303 8.61 -15.94 -27.53
CA MET A 303 8.57 -14.49 -27.41
C MET A 303 9.00 -13.79 -28.71
N LEU A 304 10.10 -14.22 -29.33
CA LEU A 304 10.59 -13.67 -30.60
C LEU A 304 9.60 -13.90 -31.74
N LYS A 305 9.00 -15.09 -31.84
CA LYS A 305 7.96 -15.39 -32.85
C LYS A 305 6.72 -14.51 -32.65
N ARG A 306 6.27 -14.33 -31.40
CA ARG A 306 5.17 -13.40 -31.07
C ARG A 306 5.52 -11.95 -31.44
N GLN A 307 6.75 -11.52 -31.18
CA GLN A 307 7.25 -10.19 -31.58
C GLN A 307 7.21 -10.01 -33.11
N GLU A 308 7.63 -11.03 -33.86
CA GLU A 308 7.61 -11.00 -35.32
C GLU A 308 6.18 -10.90 -35.88
N ILE A 309 5.24 -11.67 -35.32
CA ILE A 309 3.82 -11.62 -35.70
C ILE A 309 3.25 -10.22 -35.43
N LEU A 310 3.47 -9.65 -34.24
CA LEU A 310 2.98 -8.29 -33.92
C LEU A 310 3.55 -7.23 -34.88
N LYS A 311 4.78 -7.42 -35.36
CA LYS A 311 5.46 -6.48 -36.25
C LYS A 311 4.97 -6.58 -37.71
N ASN A 312 4.76 -7.80 -38.20
CA ASN A 312 4.61 -8.05 -39.63
C ASN A 312 3.17 -8.34 -40.07
N ASP A 313 2.29 -8.79 -39.17
CA ASP A 313 0.91 -9.15 -39.50
C ASP A 313 0.05 -7.92 -39.79
N ASP A 314 -0.71 -7.95 -40.88
CA ASP A 314 -1.57 -6.86 -41.34
C ASP A 314 -2.59 -6.37 -40.29
N ARG A 315 -2.98 -7.24 -39.36
CA ARG A 315 -3.91 -6.92 -38.27
C ARG A 315 -3.30 -6.00 -37.21
N PHE A 316 -1.98 -6.07 -37.02
CA PHE A 316 -1.28 -5.42 -35.91
C PHE A 316 -0.24 -4.39 -36.37
N LYS A 317 0.37 -4.56 -37.55
CA LYS A 317 1.51 -3.77 -38.03
C LYS A 317 1.30 -2.26 -38.11
N LYS A 318 0.04 -1.80 -38.17
CA LYS A 318 -0.32 -0.37 -38.20
C LYS A 318 -0.61 0.20 -36.81
N ASP A 319 -0.83 -0.66 -35.82
CA ASP A 319 -1.10 -0.28 -34.44
C ASP A 319 0.20 -0.35 -33.64
N ILE A 320 0.75 0.82 -33.31
CA ILE A 320 2.01 0.96 -32.58
C ILE A 320 1.91 0.38 -31.16
N GLU A 321 0.69 0.33 -30.61
CA GLU A 321 0.42 -0.19 -29.27
C GLU A 321 -0.04 -1.66 -29.29
N ALA A 322 -0.04 -2.31 -30.46
CA ALA A 322 -0.44 -3.69 -30.57
C ALA A 322 0.45 -4.60 -29.71
N GLY A 323 -0.20 -5.27 -28.78
CA GLY A 323 0.42 -6.27 -27.92
C GLY A 323 -0.34 -7.59 -27.94
N PHE A 324 0.08 -8.49 -27.06
CA PHE A 324 -0.50 -9.83 -26.94
C PHE A 324 -2.00 -9.83 -26.63
N GLN A 325 -2.52 -8.77 -25.98
CA GLN A 325 -3.95 -8.60 -25.73
C GLN A 325 -4.74 -8.46 -27.04
N ASN A 326 -4.26 -7.66 -27.99
CA ASN A 326 -4.88 -7.45 -29.31
C ASN A 326 -4.90 -8.77 -30.10
N ALA A 327 -3.86 -9.58 -29.93
CA ALA A 327 -3.77 -10.90 -30.55
C ALA A 327 -4.53 -12.00 -29.79
N ASN A 328 -5.18 -11.67 -28.66
CA ASN A 328 -5.89 -12.60 -27.78
C ASN A 328 -5.02 -13.80 -27.37
N TRP A 329 -3.74 -13.54 -27.09
CA TRP A 329 -2.81 -14.55 -26.60
C TRP A 329 -2.86 -14.66 -25.09
N ASN A 330 -2.71 -15.90 -24.60
CA ASN A 330 -2.46 -16.14 -23.19
C ASN A 330 -1.07 -15.65 -22.81
N ASN A 331 -0.92 -15.23 -21.56
CA ASN A 331 0.41 -14.97 -21.00
C ASN A 331 1.19 -16.29 -20.85
N ILE A 332 2.50 -16.23 -21.07
CA ILE A 332 3.44 -17.29 -20.73
C ILE A 332 4.32 -16.77 -19.60
N CYS A 333 4.35 -17.45 -18.47
CA CYS A 333 5.17 -17.07 -17.32
C CYS A 333 6.34 -18.04 -17.14
N LEU A 334 7.58 -17.54 -17.27
CA LEU A 334 8.77 -18.29 -16.87
C LEU A 334 9.05 -18.06 -15.39
N VAL A 335 8.86 -19.10 -14.60
CA VAL A 335 9.14 -19.16 -13.16
C VAL A 335 10.56 -19.69 -12.96
N ILE A 336 11.37 -18.96 -12.20
CA ILE A 336 12.72 -19.39 -11.81
C ILE A 336 12.76 -19.41 -10.28
N ASP A 337 12.71 -20.60 -9.68
CA ASP A 337 12.89 -20.73 -8.24
C ASP A 337 14.38 -20.72 -7.89
N GLU A 338 14.75 -19.76 -7.05
CA GLU A 338 16.11 -19.55 -6.57
C GLU A 338 17.13 -19.23 -7.67
N LEU A 339 16.92 -18.09 -8.37
CA LEU A 339 17.88 -17.59 -9.35
C LEU A 339 19.30 -17.40 -8.76
N GLY A 340 19.41 -17.11 -7.45
CA GLY A 340 20.70 -16.98 -6.77
C GLY A 340 21.53 -18.26 -6.81
N ALA A 341 20.91 -19.42 -6.58
CA ALA A 341 21.58 -20.72 -6.68
C ALA A 341 21.94 -21.04 -8.13
N LEU A 342 21.01 -20.84 -9.06
CA LEU A 342 21.26 -21.02 -10.49
C LEU A 342 22.41 -20.14 -10.99
N THR A 343 22.51 -18.90 -10.50
CA THR A 343 23.61 -17.99 -10.83
C THR A 343 24.96 -18.53 -10.37
N GLN A 344 25.02 -19.19 -9.22
CA GLN A 344 26.25 -19.82 -8.72
C GLN A 344 26.65 -21.01 -9.58
N ASP A 345 25.69 -21.86 -9.97
CA ASP A 345 25.95 -22.99 -10.86
C ASP A 345 26.47 -22.51 -12.24
N LEU A 346 25.84 -21.50 -12.82
CA LEU A 346 26.24 -20.89 -14.10
C LEU A 346 27.59 -20.16 -14.02
N ALA A 347 28.02 -19.71 -12.84
CA ALA A 347 29.33 -19.08 -12.67
C ALA A 347 30.48 -20.08 -12.79
N MET A 348 30.23 -21.37 -12.52
CA MET A 348 31.20 -22.45 -12.70
C MET A 348 31.35 -22.89 -14.17
N MET A 349 30.38 -22.54 -15.02
CA MET A 349 30.36 -22.86 -16.44
C MET A 349 31.22 -21.92 -17.29
N LYS A 350 31.42 -22.28 -18.56
CA LYS A 350 32.15 -21.44 -19.51
C LYS A 350 31.39 -20.13 -19.72
N LYS A 351 32.14 -19.05 -19.99
CA LYS A 351 31.55 -17.72 -20.24
C LYS A 351 30.47 -17.75 -21.33
N ALA A 352 30.67 -18.51 -22.40
CA ALA A 352 29.69 -18.61 -23.49
C ALA A 352 28.34 -19.21 -23.05
N GLU A 353 28.35 -20.26 -22.23
CA GLU A 353 27.13 -20.90 -21.71
C GLU A 353 26.40 -19.97 -20.74
N ARG A 354 27.15 -19.34 -19.83
CA ARG A 354 26.58 -18.32 -18.93
C ARG A 354 25.94 -17.17 -19.72
N ASP A 355 26.65 -16.63 -20.71
CA ASP A 355 26.19 -15.52 -21.54
C ASP A 355 24.95 -15.93 -22.38
N ARG A 356 24.86 -17.19 -22.81
CA ARG A 356 23.68 -17.78 -23.49
C ARG A 356 22.43 -17.67 -22.62
N PHE A 357 22.49 -18.14 -21.37
CA PHE A 357 21.35 -18.05 -20.43
C PHE A 357 20.93 -16.60 -20.16
N TYR A 358 21.88 -15.74 -19.80
CA TYR A 358 21.57 -14.34 -19.47
C TYR A 358 21.10 -13.52 -20.68
N SER A 359 21.55 -13.86 -21.89
CA SER A 359 21.04 -13.23 -23.12
C SER A 359 19.57 -13.56 -23.34
N ALA A 360 19.17 -14.82 -23.16
CA ALA A 360 17.77 -15.23 -23.26
C ALA A 360 16.92 -14.57 -22.15
N LEU A 361 17.39 -14.60 -20.90
CA LEU A 361 16.69 -13.97 -19.77
C LEU A 361 16.54 -12.46 -19.97
N GLY A 362 17.59 -11.78 -20.43
CA GLY A 362 17.58 -10.35 -20.73
C GLY A 362 16.61 -9.99 -21.86
N ASN A 363 16.57 -10.79 -22.93
CA ASN A 363 15.59 -10.62 -24.01
C ASN A 363 14.16 -10.72 -23.50
N ILE A 364 13.86 -11.74 -22.67
CA ILE A 364 12.53 -11.91 -22.06
C ILE A 364 12.19 -10.71 -21.16
N ALA A 365 13.13 -10.27 -20.33
CA ALA A 365 12.92 -9.13 -19.43
C ALA A 365 12.64 -7.82 -20.20
N MET A 366 13.29 -7.60 -21.34
CA MET A 366 13.15 -6.36 -22.12
C MET A 366 11.94 -6.36 -23.06
N LYS A 367 11.61 -7.51 -23.67
CA LYS A 367 10.61 -7.60 -24.75
C LYS A 367 9.34 -8.38 -24.35
N GLY A 368 9.34 -9.01 -23.19
CA GLY A 368 8.26 -9.90 -22.74
C GLY A 368 6.93 -9.19 -22.54
N ARG A 369 6.94 -7.95 -22.02
CA ARG A 369 5.71 -7.19 -21.74
C ARG A 369 4.76 -7.08 -22.94
N ASN A 370 5.27 -6.72 -24.12
CA ASN A 370 4.41 -6.53 -25.29
C ASN A 370 3.95 -7.87 -25.90
N THR A 371 4.77 -8.91 -25.77
CA THR A 371 4.56 -10.24 -26.36
C THR A 371 3.80 -11.19 -25.45
N GLY A 372 3.43 -10.75 -24.24
CA GLY A 372 2.70 -11.57 -23.29
C GLY A 372 3.57 -12.66 -22.67
N VAL A 373 4.86 -12.38 -22.47
CA VAL A 373 5.80 -13.26 -21.77
C VAL A 373 6.25 -12.57 -20.48
N SER A 374 6.03 -13.20 -19.35
CA SER A 374 6.34 -12.68 -18.01
C SER A 374 7.45 -13.50 -17.35
N LEU A 375 8.09 -12.89 -16.35
CA LEU A 375 9.11 -13.54 -15.51
C LEU A 375 8.58 -13.58 -14.09
N MET A 376 8.77 -14.70 -13.39
CA MET A 376 8.57 -14.80 -11.95
C MET A 376 9.84 -15.35 -11.32
N ILE A 377 10.63 -14.45 -10.73
CA ILE A 377 11.94 -14.81 -10.18
C ILE A 377 11.86 -14.86 -8.67
N SER A 378 12.35 -15.95 -8.09
CA SER A 378 12.48 -16.12 -6.64
C SER A 378 13.94 -15.98 -6.19
N LEU A 379 14.16 -15.31 -5.06
CA LEU A 379 15.45 -15.21 -4.39
C LEU A 379 15.27 -15.44 -2.88
N GLN A 380 16.16 -16.19 -2.22
CA GLN A 380 16.16 -16.23 -0.74
C GLN A 380 16.63 -14.91 -0.12
N GLN A 381 17.74 -14.39 -0.65
CA GLN A 381 18.32 -13.11 -0.25
C GLN A 381 18.73 -12.37 -1.53
N ALA A 382 18.25 -11.14 -1.73
CA ALA A 382 18.64 -10.37 -2.89
C ALA A 382 19.97 -9.67 -2.62
N ASN A 383 20.95 -9.85 -3.50
CA ASN A 383 22.23 -9.16 -3.44
C ASN A 383 22.58 -8.54 -4.79
N ALA A 384 23.64 -7.72 -4.82
CA ALA A 384 24.05 -7.01 -6.03
C ALA A 384 24.41 -7.94 -7.21
N GLN A 385 24.81 -9.18 -6.92
CA GLN A 385 25.25 -10.17 -7.92
C GLN A 385 24.12 -11.11 -8.38
N SER A 386 22.95 -11.10 -7.73
CA SER A 386 21.85 -12.02 -8.03
C SER A 386 21.33 -11.96 -9.48
N PHE A 387 21.65 -10.90 -10.22
CA PHE A 387 21.23 -10.69 -11.62
C PHE A 387 22.42 -10.54 -12.59
N ASN A 388 23.65 -10.82 -12.15
CA ASN A 388 24.87 -10.74 -12.98
C ASN A 388 25.02 -9.41 -13.77
N GLY A 389 24.64 -8.27 -13.18
CA GLY A 389 24.79 -6.93 -13.78
C GLY A 389 23.92 -6.62 -15.01
N THR A 390 22.99 -7.50 -15.38
CA THR A 390 22.29 -7.50 -16.68
C THR A 390 21.15 -6.47 -16.84
N GLY A 391 20.96 -5.52 -15.92
CA GLY A 391 19.81 -4.60 -15.97
C GLY A 391 18.43 -5.26 -15.82
N ILE A 392 18.37 -6.59 -15.71
CA ILE A 392 17.13 -7.38 -15.56
C ILE A 392 16.33 -6.92 -14.34
N ARG A 393 17.03 -6.62 -13.22
CA ARG A 393 16.41 -6.12 -11.98
C ARG A 393 15.52 -4.89 -12.21
N ASP A 394 15.90 -4.03 -13.14
CA ASP A 394 15.17 -2.78 -13.40
C ASP A 394 13.94 -3.03 -14.28
N GLN A 395 13.89 -4.17 -14.99
CA GLN A 395 12.72 -4.65 -15.72
C GLN A 395 11.70 -5.39 -14.83
N LEU A 396 12.09 -5.78 -13.61
CA LEU A 396 11.20 -6.45 -12.65
C LEU A 396 10.20 -5.45 -12.06
N SER A 397 9.09 -5.30 -12.76
CA SER A 397 8.05 -4.29 -12.50
C SER A 397 7.23 -4.48 -11.22
N PHE A 398 7.13 -5.70 -10.70
CA PHE A 398 6.51 -6.01 -9.41
C PHE A 398 7.56 -6.65 -8.51
N LYS A 399 7.84 -6.05 -7.36
CA LYS A 399 8.86 -6.54 -6.42
C LYS A 399 8.23 -6.72 -5.06
N MET A 400 8.44 -7.87 -4.43
CA MET A 400 8.00 -8.12 -3.07
C MET A 400 9.08 -8.78 -2.22
N VAL A 401 9.15 -8.37 -0.96
CA VAL A 401 10.05 -8.91 0.06
C VAL A 401 9.22 -9.41 1.24
N LEU A 402 9.15 -10.72 1.39
CA LEU A 402 8.35 -11.42 2.39
C LEU A 402 9.06 -11.52 3.75
N GLY A 403 8.25 -11.47 4.81
CA GLY A 403 8.67 -11.67 6.19
C GLY A 403 9.76 -10.70 6.64
N ASN A 404 10.48 -11.09 7.70
CA ASN A 404 11.59 -10.31 8.24
C ASN A 404 12.87 -10.59 7.45
N SER A 405 12.86 -10.24 6.16
CA SER A 405 14.07 -10.26 5.36
C SER A 405 15.06 -9.24 5.90
N ASP A 406 16.34 -9.56 5.76
CA ASP A 406 17.42 -8.72 6.25
C ASP A 406 17.42 -7.34 5.58
N ARG A 407 18.06 -6.37 6.25
CA ARG A 407 18.13 -4.99 5.78
C ARG A 407 18.79 -4.90 4.39
N GLN A 408 19.79 -5.74 4.11
CA GLN A 408 20.49 -5.73 2.82
C GLN A 408 19.57 -6.10 1.66
N THR A 409 18.79 -7.19 1.76
CA THR A 409 17.79 -7.55 0.74
C THR A 409 16.81 -6.39 0.48
N ARG A 410 16.34 -5.77 1.57
CA ARG A 410 15.44 -4.62 1.54
C ARG A 410 16.06 -3.43 0.80
N GLU A 411 17.31 -3.08 1.10
CA GLU A 411 18.04 -1.96 0.45
C GLU A 411 18.43 -2.22 -1.00
N VAL A 412 18.62 -3.49 -1.38
CA VAL A 412 18.91 -3.88 -2.77
C VAL A 412 17.67 -3.77 -3.66
N LEU A 413 16.48 -4.02 -3.09
CA LEU A 413 15.22 -4.06 -3.83
C LEU A 413 14.42 -2.77 -3.73
N PHE A 414 14.57 -2.04 -2.63
CA PHE A 414 13.91 -0.78 -2.36
C PHE A 414 14.93 0.23 -1.82
N SER A 415 14.68 1.52 -2.01
CA SER A 415 15.53 2.57 -1.43
C SER A 415 15.47 2.51 0.10
N SER A 416 16.64 2.57 0.76
CA SER A 416 16.77 2.42 2.22
C SER A 416 15.91 3.39 3.05
N GLN A 417 15.64 4.58 2.50
CA GLN A 417 14.84 5.62 3.15
C GLN A 417 13.34 5.32 3.19
N ASP A 418 12.85 4.39 2.35
CA ASP A 418 11.41 4.19 2.18
C ASP A 418 10.84 3.04 3.04
N ILE A 419 11.67 2.33 3.80
CA ILE A 419 11.27 1.09 4.49
C ILE A 419 11.33 1.23 6.01
N SER A 420 10.15 1.27 6.63
CA SER A 420 10.00 1.23 8.08
C SER A 420 10.49 -0.11 8.64
N ASP A 421 11.13 -0.11 9.82
CA ASP A 421 11.59 -1.34 10.47
C ASP A 421 10.44 -2.04 11.19
N VAL A 422 9.62 -2.76 10.42
CA VAL A 422 8.41 -3.44 10.90
C VAL A 422 8.61 -4.95 10.90
N LYS A 423 8.21 -5.58 11.99
CA LYS A 423 8.22 -7.04 12.12
C LYS A 423 7.03 -7.65 11.36
N LEU A 424 7.29 -8.22 10.18
CA LEU A 424 6.33 -8.91 9.35
C LEU A 424 6.16 -10.38 9.78
N LYS A 425 4.92 -10.89 9.66
CA LYS A 425 4.60 -12.31 9.80
C LYS A 425 4.79 -13.05 8.47
N PRO A 426 4.88 -14.40 8.48
CA PRO A 426 4.84 -15.18 7.25
C PRO A 426 3.61 -14.80 6.39
N GLY A 427 3.82 -14.68 5.07
CA GLY A 427 2.79 -14.24 4.11
C GLY A 427 2.56 -12.72 4.06
N GLN A 428 3.22 -11.93 4.90
CA GLN A 428 3.22 -10.47 4.81
C GLN A 428 4.51 -10.01 4.13
N ALA A 429 4.42 -8.99 3.28
CA ALA A 429 5.54 -8.47 2.51
C ALA A 429 5.56 -6.95 2.44
N PHE A 430 6.72 -6.39 2.14
CA PHE A 430 6.82 -5.09 1.49
C PHE A 430 6.75 -5.27 -0.02
N TYR A 431 6.07 -4.38 -0.75
CA TYR A 431 6.00 -4.46 -2.20
C TYR A 431 6.04 -3.11 -2.91
N THR A 432 6.56 -3.11 -4.14
CA THR A 432 6.44 -2.03 -5.11
C THR A 432 5.86 -2.56 -6.41
N LYS A 433 5.20 -1.67 -7.14
CA LYS A 433 4.55 -1.97 -8.41
C LYS A 433 4.68 -0.77 -9.34
N ALA A 434 5.46 -0.92 -10.41
CA ALA A 434 5.93 0.20 -11.23
C ALA A 434 4.84 1.10 -11.86
N ASP A 435 3.60 0.63 -12.00
CA ASP A 435 2.50 1.41 -12.59
C ASP A 435 1.76 2.29 -11.57
N THR A 436 1.66 1.87 -10.31
CA THR A 436 0.85 2.55 -9.29
C THR A 436 1.63 2.93 -8.03
N ARG A 437 2.79 2.33 -7.78
CA ARG A 437 3.45 2.37 -6.46
C ARG A 437 4.98 2.22 -6.55
N ASN A 438 5.66 3.35 -6.46
CA ASN A 438 7.12 3.41 -6.46
C ASN A 438 7.73 3.29 -5.06
N LYS A 439 7.00 3.70 -4.01
CA LYS A 439 7.42 3.51 -2.62
C LYS A 439 6.89 2.20 -2.04
N PRO A 440 7.66 1.47 -1.20
CA PRO A 440 7.23 0.21 -0.61
C PRO A 440 5.98 0.38 0.26
N GLY A 441 4.98 -0.45 -0.02
CA GLY A 441 3.80 -0.61 0.83
C GLY A 441 3.71 -1.97 1.48
N PHE A 442 2.70 -2.18 2.30
CA PHE A 442 2.39 -3.49 2.87
C PHE A 442 1.54 -4.34 1.92
N LEU A 443 1.94 -5.60 1.76
CA LEU A 443 1.22 -6.64 1.02
C LEU A 443 0.87 -7.77 1.98
N PHE A 444 -0.38 -8.24 1.92
CA PHE A 444 -0.83 -9.44 2.64
C PHE A 444 -1.22 -10.49 1.62
N MET A 445 -0.37 -11.49 1.42
CA MET A 445 -0.64 -12.56 0.46
C MET A 445 -1.85 -13.39 0.90
N PRO A 446 -2.68 -13.88 -0.03
CA PRO A 446 -3.81 -14.73 0.33
C PRO A 446 -3.41 -15.97 1.12
N THR A 447 -4.28 -16.40 2.03
CA THR A 447 -4.19 -17.67 2.76
C THR A 447 -5.35 -18.58 2.40
N PHE A 448 -5.14 -19.88 2.59
CA PHE A 448 -6.03 -20.94 2.18
C PHE A 448 -6.22 -21.92 3.33
N ASP A 449 -7.47 -22.25 3.67
CA ASP A 449 -7.81 -23.29 4.66
C ASP A 449 -7.62 -24.70 4.07
N PHE A 450 -7.39 -24.79 2.76
CA PHE A 450 -6.96 -25.98 2.06
C PHE A 450 -5.51 -25.82 1.58
N GLU A 451 -4.81 -26.94 1.44
CA GLU A 451 -3.41 -26.92 0.99
C GLU A 451 -3.30 -26.68 -0.52
N LEU A 452 -2.27 -25.93 -0.94
CA LEU A 452 -1.94 -25.74 -2.36
C LEU A 452 -1.12 -26.93 -2.87
N THR A 453 -1.78 -28.08 -3.05
CA THR A 453 -1.20 -29.32 -3.59
C THR A 453 -1.65 -29.61 -5.01
N ILE A 454 -0.83 -30.34 -5.78
CA ILE A 454 -1.15 -30.71 -7.17
C ILE A 454 -2.56 -31.33 -7.34
N PRO A 455 -3.02 -32.29 -6.51
CA PRO A 455 -4.38 -32.80 -6.63
C PRO A 455 -5.48 -31.74 -6.43
N ASN A 456 -5.24 -30.76 -5.54
CA ASN A 456 -6.18 -29.65 -5.34
C ASN A 456 -6.18 -28.70 -6.54
N LEU A 457 -5.03 -28.49 -7.20
CA LEU A 457 -4.96 -27.75 -8.46
C LEU A 457 -5.76 -28.43 -9.57
N GLU A 458 -5.59 -29.74 -9.75
CA GLU A 458 -6.34 -30.52 -10.75
C GLU A 458 -7.85 -30.41 -10.53
N LYS A 459 -8.30 -30.51 -9.27
CA LYS A 459 -9.70 -30.33 -8.91
C LYS A 459 -10.20 -28.90 -9.16
N LEU A 460 -9.38 -27.89 -8.87
CA LEU A 460 -9.71 -26.49 -9.18
C LEU A 460 -9.82 -26.27 -10.70
N ILE A 461 -8.95 -26.87 -11.51
CA ILE A 461 -9.01 -26.83 -12.98
C ILE A 461 -10.31 -27.49 -13.46
N GLU A 462 -10.68 -28.64 -12.89
CA GLU A 462 -11.93 -29.32 -13.24
C GLU A 462 -13.15 -28.44 -12.96
N LEU A 463 -13.22 -27.83 -11.77
CA LEU A 463 -14.30 -26.91 -11.38
C LEU A 463 -14.35 -25.68 -12.30
N GLN A 464 -13.21 -25.05 -12.55
CA GLN A 464 -13.08 -23.89 -13.43
C GLN A 464 -13.55 -24.21 -14.86
N ASN A 465 -13.25 -25.42 -15.36
CA ASN A 465 -13.69 -25.87 -16.67
C ASN A 465 -15.18 -26.18 -16.74
N ARG A 466 -15.81 -26.66 -15.64
CA ARG A 466 -17.27 -26.84 -15.55
C ARG A 466 -17.98 -25.49 -15.64
N ASP A 467 -17.49 -24.49 -14.93
CA ASP A 467 -18.03 -23.12 -14.99
C ASP A 467 -17.79 -22.49 -16.36
N LYS A 468 -16.60 -22.64 -16.95
CA LYS A 468 -16.32 -22.14 -18.31
C LYS A 468 -17.13 -22.83 -19.41
N ARG A 469 -17.62 -24.07 -19.26
CA ARG A 469 -18.52 -24.66 -20.27
C ARG A 469 -19.86 -23.92 -20.42
N SER A 470 -20.20 -23.02 -19.49
CA SER A 470 -21.31 -22.05 -19.66
C SER A 470 -20.94 -20.82 -20.51
N PHE A 471 -19.64 -20.63 -20.85
CA PHE A 471 -19.08 -19.54 -21.66
C PHE A 471 -18.02 -20.08 -22.65
N MET A 472 -18.38 -20.21 -23.94
CA MET A 472 -17.55 -20.79 -25.03
C MET A 472 -16.01 -20.71 -24.87
N PRO A 473 -15.27 -21.82 -25.11
CA PRO A 473 -13.80 -21.85 -25.00
C PRO A 473 -13.11 -21.07 -26.13
N ARG A 474 -12.03 -20.36 -25.78
CA ARG A 474 -11.15 -19.65 -26.73
C ARG A 474 -10.19 -20.64 -27.40
N LYS A 475 -9.93 -20.44 -28.69
CA LYS A 475 -9.02 -21.29 -29.49
C LYS A 475 -7.57 -21.11 -29.04
N PHE A 476 -6.93 -22.21 -28.65
CA PHE A 476 -5.48 -22.34 -28.69
C PHE A 476 -5.04 -22.22 -30.15
N ILE A 477 -4.15 -21.27 -30.46
CA ILE A 477 -3.39 -21.33 -31.71
C ILE A 477 -2.15 -22.13 -31.37
N ASP A 478 -2.16 -23.43 -31.69
CA ASP A 478 -0.96 -24.27 -31.67
C ASP A 478 0.08 -23.64 -32.60
N VAL A 479 1.11 -23.04 -31.99
CA VAL A 479 2.22 -22.41 -32.71
C VAL A 479 3.14 -23.48 -33.35
N GLU A 480 2.92 -24.76 -33.05
CA GLU A 480 3.65 -25.93 -33.55
C GLU A 480 3.04 -26.58 -34.81
N LYS A 481 1.90 -26.09 -35.33
CA LYS A 481 1.28 -26.61 -36.55
C LYS A 481 1.13 -25.54 -37.63
N ASN A 482 2.25 -25.03 -38.12
CA ASN A 482 2.36 -24.63 -39.52
C ASN A 482 3.85 -24.61 -39.89
N PRO A 483 4.29 -25.47 -40.84
CA PRO A 483 5.67 -25.49 -41.31
C PRO A 483 6.08 -24.19 -42.00
#